data_AF-A0A182MDZ6-F1
#
_entry.id   AF-A0A182MDZ6-F1
#
_cell.length_a   1.000
_cell.length_b   1.000
_cell.length_c   1.000
_cell.angle_alpha   90.00
_cell.angle_beta   90.00
_cell.angle_gamma   90.00
#
_symmetry.space_group_name_H-M   'P 1'
#
loop_
_entity.id
_entity.type
_entity.pdbx_description
1 polymer ?
#
loop_
_entity_poly.entity_id
_entity_poly.type
_entity_poly.pdbx_seq_one_letter_code
_entity_poly.pdbx_strand_id
1 'polypeptide(L)'
;MANSRLEKIGTIITRTQGLLKSGAMKFDERPLWYDVVTAFPPLEEPRYDRPAPRVSVRPIFYQEDTVRAKFHKSGKATFAVNLLDTNNLTPTQQFIGIYQDLSTQGALDEQKVYETAVELLEEKMRQQRADKRPTENASSTAYAKPSSTPEDSGKTVQLQDIFKE
;
A
#
# COMPACT_ATOMS: atom_id res chain seq x y z
N MET A 1 -1.10 -43.06 -13.20
CA MET A 1 -2.19 -42.21 -12.67
C MET A 1 -2.87 -41.52 -13.83
N ALA A 2 -4.17 -41.70 -14.01
CA ALA A 2 -4.93 -40.97 -15.03
C ALA A 2 -5.02 -39.49 -14.64
N ASN A 3 -4.80 -38.58 -15.59
CA ASN A 3 -4.93 -37.14 -15.39
C ASN A 3 -5.76 -36.52 -16.52
N SER A 4 -6.36 -35.36 -16.26
CA SER A 4 -7.07 -34.58 -17.26
C SER A 4 -6.44 -33.22 -17.43
N ARG A 5 -6.05 -32.88 -18.66
CA ARG A 5 -5.43 -31.60 -19.04
C ARG A 5 -6.40 -30.63 -19.71
N LEU A 6 -7.72 -30.92 -19.67
CA LEU A 6 -8.74 -30.13 -20.35
C LEU A 6 -9.11 -28.89 -19.54
N GLU A 7 -8.38 -27.78 -19.70
CA GLU A 7 -8.58 -26.55 -18.94
C GLU A 7 -9.88 -25.81 -19.30
N LYS A 8 -10.34 -25.93 -20.56
CA LYS A 8 -11.54 -25.25 -21.06
C LYS A 8 -12.86 -25.95 -20.74
N ILE A 9 -12.79 -27.20 -20.25
CA ILE A 9 -13.95 -28.06 -20.02
C ILE A 9 -14.07 -28.34 -18.52
N GLY A 10 -15.15 -27.85 -17.92
CA GLY A 10 -15.42 -28.00 -16.49
C GLY A 10 -14.37 -27.31 -15.61
N THR A 11 -14.32 -27.69 -14.34
CA THR A 11 -13.37 -27.19 -13.35
C THR A 11 -12.43 -28.30 -12.94
N ILE A 12 -11.33 -27.97 -12.25
CA ILE A 12 -10.43 -28.99 -11.70
C ILE A 12 -11.17 -29.96 -10.77
N ILE A 13 -12.20 -29.48 -10.05
CA ILE A 13 -12.99 -30.28 -9.11
C ILE A 13 -13.86 -31.26 -9.89
N THR A 14 -14.64 -30.79 -10.87
CA THR A 14 -15.56 -31.66 -11.62
C THR A 14 -14.80 -32.69 -12.46
N ARG A 15 -13.61 -32.33 -12.97
CA ARG A 15 -12.71 -33.29 -13.65
C ARG A 15 -12.16 -34.35 -12.70
N THR A 16 -11.67 -33.98 -11.52
CA THR A 16 -11.20 -34.96 -10.51
C THR A 16 -12.35 -35.84 -10.03
N GLN A 17 -13.53 -35.28 -9.78
CA GLN A 17 -14.74 -36.05 -9.43
C GLN A 17 -15.12 -37.04 -10.53
N GLY A 18 -15.03 -36.64 -11.80
CA GLY A 18 -15.28 -37.52 -12.94
C GLY A 18 -14.30 -38.70 -12.99
N LEU A 19 -13.00 -38.46 -12.76
CA LEU A 19 -11.97 -39.50 -12.71
C LEU A 19 -12.20 -40.48 -11.54
N LEU A 20 -12.61 -39.97 -10.38
CA LEU A 20 -12.96 -40.79 -9.22
C LEU A 20 -14.20 -41.65 -9.49
N LYS A 21 -15.26 -41.05 -10.07
CA LYS A 21 -16.53 -41.75 -10.38
C LYS A 21 -16.39 -42.81 -11.46
N SER A 22 -15.52 -42.59 -12.45
CA SER A 22 -15.28 -43.57 -13.53
C SER A 22 -14.34 -44.71 -13.12
N GLY A 23 -13.74 -44.64 -11.94
CA GLY A 23 -12.72 -45.59 -11.48
C GLY A 23 -11.34 -45.41 -12.13
N ALA A 24 -11.17 -44.38 -12.98
CA ALA A 24 -9.88 -44.06 -13.60
C ALA A 24 -8.85 -43.52 -12.58
N MET A 25 -9.32 -43.01 -11.44
CA MET A 25 -8.53 -42.61 -10.28
C MET A 25 -9.08 -43.30 -9.03
N LYS A 26 -8.21 -43.90 -8.22
CA LYS A 26 -8.61 -44.47 -6.92
C LYS A 26 -8.88 -43.35 -5.92
N PHE A 27 -9.79 -43.58 -4.98
CA PHE A 27 -10.10 -42.58 -3.94
C PHE A 27 -8.89 -42.23 -3.07
N ASP A 28 -8.02 -43.20 -2.79
CA ASP A 28 -6.78 -42.98 -2.03
C ASP A 28 -5.71 -42.20 -2.81
N GLU A 29 -5.84 -42.15 -4.13
CA GLU A 29 -4.96 -41.38 -5.02
C GLU A 29 -5.49 -39.96 -5.30
N ARG A 30 -6.60 -39.57 -4.67
CA ARG A 30 -7.16 -38.23 -4.84
C ARG A 30 -6.14 -37.16 -4.39
N PRO A 31 -6.07 -36.00 -5.07
CA PRO A 31 -5.18 -34.94 -4.65
C PRO A 31 -5.50 -34.44 -3.24
N LEU A 32 -4.46 -34.05 -2.48
CA LEU A 32 -4.62 -33.54 -1.11
C LEU A 32 -5.61 -32.36 -1.01
N TRP A 33 -5.62 -31.48 -2.02
CA TRP A 33 -6.52 -30.33 -2.05
C TRP A 33 -8.00 -30.69 -2.22
N TYR A 34 -8.33 -31.90 -2.69
CA TYR A 34 -9.69 -32.30 -3.03
C TYR A 34 -10.63 -32.21 -1.82
N ASP A 35 -10.20 -32.73 -0.67
CA ASP A 35 -11.01 -32.73 0.55
C ASP A 35 -11.22 -31.30 1.08
N VAL A 36 -10.20 -30.45 0.97
CA VAL A 36 -10.28 -29.04 1.38
C VAL A 36 -11.30 -28.29 0.54
N VAL A 37 -11.22 -28.42 -0.78
CA VAL A 37 -12.08 -27.69 -1.72
C VAL A 37 -13.52 -28.23 -1.72
N THR A 38 -13.71 -29.52 -1.44
CA THR A 38 -15.06 -30.10 -1.29
C THR A 38 -15.73 -29.71 0.02
N ALA A 39 -14.97 -29.57 1.11
CA ALA A 39 -15.47 -29.06 2.38
C ALA A 39 -15.73 -27.53 2.35
N PHE A 40 -14.85 -26.79 1.68
CA PHE A 40 -14.89 -25.32 1.59
C PHE A 40 -14.86 -24.87 0.12
N PRO A 41 -15.98 -25.03 -0.61
CA PRO A 41 -16.03 -24.64 -2.02
C PRO A 41 -15.90 -23.12 -2.17
N PRO A 42 -15.29 -22.63 -3.27
CA PRO A 42 -15.25 -21.20 -3.55
C PRO A 42 -16.66 -20.66 -3.81
N LEU A 43 -16.88 -19.37 -3.52
CA LEU A 43 -18.17 -18.71 -3.77
C LEU A 43 -18.59 -18.79 -5.23
N GLU A 44 -17.63 -18.66 -6.14
CA GLU A 44 -17.86 -18.79 -7.58
C GLU A 44 -16.89 -19.80 -8.19
N GLU A 45 -17.41 -20.66 -9.04
CA GLU A 45 -16.61 -21.70 -9.68
C GLU A 45 -15.58 -21.11 -10.67
N PRO A 46 -14.35 -21.64 -10.69
CA PRO A 46 -13.29 -21.18 -11.59
C PRO A 46 -13.50 -21.76 -13.00
N ARG A 47 -14.57 -21.34 -13.66
CA ARG A 47 -14.90 -21.74 -15.03
C ARG A 47 -14.08 -20.95 -16.04
N TYR A 48 -13.62 -21.62 -17.10
CA TYR A 48 -12.87 -21.00 -18.19
C TYR A 48 -13.72 -19.97 -18.97
N ASP A 49 -15.01 -20.23 -19.12
CA ASP A 49 -15.96 -19.39 -19.87
C ASP A 49 -16.60 -18.29 -19.02
N ARG A 50 -16.10 -18.05 -17.79
CA ARG A 50 -16.65 -17.02 -16.91
C ARG A 50 -16.41 -15.63 -17.52
N PRO A 51 -17.48 -14.87 -17.86
CA PRO A 51 -17.31 -13.54 -18.40
C PRO A 51 -16.75 -12.60 -17.31
N ALA A 52 -15.89 -11.66 -17.72
CA ALA A 52 -15.44 -10.61 -16.83
C ALA A 52 -16.65 -9.79 -16.33
N PRO A 53 -16.76 -9.53 -15.02
CA PRO A 53 -17.83 -8.69 -14.49
C PRO A 53 -17.80 -7.30 -15.15
N ARG A 54 -18.92 -6.88 -15.76
CA ARG A 54 -19.09 -5.53 -16.30
C ARG A 54 -19.57 -4.59 -15.19
N VAL A 55 -18.69 -4.30 -14.24
CA VAL A 55 -19.00 -3.43 -13.09
C VAL A 55 -18.37 -2.06 -13.31
N SER A 56 -19.20 -1.01 -13.31
CA SER A 56 -18.70 0.36 -13.28
C SER A 56 -18.22 0.69 -11.86
N VAL A 57 -16.93 0.90 -11.70
CA VAL A 57 -16.35 1.33 -10.43
C VAL A 57 -16.71 2.80 -10.20
N ARG A 58 -17.36 3.10 -9.08
CA ARG A 58 -17.70 4.49 -8.70
C ARG A 58 -16.50 5.14 -8.02
N PRO A 59 -16.25 6.44 -8.28
CA PRO A 59 -15.25 7.16 -7.50
C PRO A 59 -15.71 7.27 -6.04
N ILE A 60 -14.76 7.11 -5.11
CA ILE A 60 -15.02 7.18 -3.67
C ILE A 60 -14.64 8.60 -3.21
N PHE A 61 -15.64 9.37 -2.80
CA PHE A 61 -15.47 10.70 -2.22
C PHE A 61 -16.10 10.74 -0.83
N TYR A 62 -15.45 11.45 0.08
CA TYR A 62 -15.92 11.70 1.43
C TYR A 62 -16.26 13.18 1.63
N GLN A 63 -16.98 13.50 2.70
CA GLN A 63 -17.41 14.88 2.96
C GLN A 63 -16.21 15.80 3.21
N GLU A 64 -15.17 15.30 3.87
CA GLU A 64 -13.97 16.07 4.15
C GLU A 64 -13.10 16.34 2.91
N ASP A 65 -13.32 15.64 1.79
CA ASP A 65 -12.58 15.87 0.53
C ASP A 65 -12.78 17.30 0.01
N THR A 66 -13.94 17.90 0.25
CA THR A 66 -14.22 19.29 -0.14
C THR A 66 -13.27 20.26 0.57
N VAL A 67 -13.08 20.06 1.87
CA VAL A 67 -12.22 20.90 2.72
C VAL A 67 -10.74 20.59 2.45
N ARG A 68 -10.42 19.31 2.25
CA ARG A 68 -9.09 18.84 1.84
C ARG A 68 -8.65 19.48 0.52
N ALA A 69 -9.54 19.53 -0.48
CA ALA A 69 -9.27 20.18 -1.76
C ALA A 69 -9.02 21.69 -1.60
N LYS A 70 -9.83 22.39 -0.79
CA LYS A 70 -9.60 23.81 -0.46
C LYS A 70 -8.22 24.01 0.19
N PHE A 71 -7.86 23.17 1.15
CA PHE A 71 -6.57 23.21 1.85
C PHE A 71 -5.38 23.06 0.91
N HIS A 72 -5.38 22.02 0.08
CA HIS A 72 -4.28 21.78 -0.87
C HIS A 72 -4.23 22.83 -1.98
N LYS A 73 -5.38 23.35 -2.44
CA LYS A 73 -5.42 24.44 -3.44
C LYS A 73 -4.85 25.76 -2.90
N SER A 74 -4.95 26.00 -1.60
CA SER A 74 -4.47 27.24 -0.98
C SER A 74 -2.94 27.39 -0.91
N GLY A 75 -2.19 26.34 -1.25
CA GLY A 75 -0.72 26.35 -1.16
C GLY A 75 -0.15 26.26 0.26
N LYS A 76 -1.00 26.23 1.29
CA LYS A 76 -0.60 26.11 2.70
C LYS A 76 -0.22 24.67 3.10
N ALA A 77 -0.49 23.69 2.26
CA ALA A 77 -0.15 22.29 2.46
C ALA A 77 1.32 21.98 2.14
N THR A 78 2.26 22.62 2.85
CA THR A 78 3.72 22.49 2.61
C THR A 78 4.39 21.43 3.47
N PHE A 79 3.61 20.72 4.30
CA PHE A 79 4.14 19.75 5.25
C PHE A 79 4.49 18.42 4.58
N ALA A 80 5.67 17.88 4.91
CA ALA A 80 6.05 16.52 4.52
C ALA A 80 5.17 15.48 5.26
N VAL A 81 4.79 14.43 4.55
CA VAL A 81 3.96 13.33 5.08
C VAL A 81 4.76 12.04 5.01
N ASN A 82 4.81 11.32 6.13
CA ASN A 82 5.36 9.95 6.16
C ASN A 82 4.23 8.95 5.90
N LEU A 83 4.24 8.29 4.74
CA LEU A 83 3.23 7.29 4.37
C LEU A 83 3.43 5.93 5.08
N LEU A 84 4.58 5.72 5.73
CA LEU A 84 4.86 4.50 6.50
C LEU A 84 4.35 4.59 7.94
N ASP A 85 4.05 5.79 8.42
CA ASP A 85 3.57 6.02 9.78
C ASP A 85 2.05 5.87 9.82
N THR A 86 1.59 4.83 10.49
CA THR A 86 0.16 4.53 10.67
C THR A 86 -0.38 5.02 12.02
N ASN A 87 0.49 5.44 12.94
CA ASN A 87 0.11 5.82 14.29
C ASN A 87 -0.19 7.32 14.40
N ASN A 88 0.53 8.14 13.63
CA ASN A 88 0.38 9.58 13.68
C ASN A 88 -0.53 10.11 12.58
N LEU A 89 -1.39 11.07 12.95
CA LEU A 89 -2.25 11.76 12.00
C LEU A 89 -1.41 12.69 11.11
N THR A 90 -1.69 12.66 9.80
CA THR A 90 -1.05 13.58 8.85
C THR A 90 -1.47 15.02 9.12
N PRO A 91 -0.67 16.04 8.72
CA PRO A 91 -1.01 17.44 8.93
C PRO A 91 -2.38 17.82 8.35
N THR A 92 -2.68 17.35 7.14
CA THR A 92 -4.01 17.55 6.53
C THR A 92 -5.12 16.88 7.34
N GLN A 93 -4.89 15.70 7.93
CA GLN A 93 -5.89 15.04 8.77
C GLN A 93 -6.08 15.76 10.11
N GLN A 94 -5.01 16.27 10.72
CA GLN A 94 -5.09 17.11 11.92
C GLN A 94 -5.90 18.39 11.65
N PHE A 95 -5.67 19.03 10.49
CA PHE A 95 -6.43 20.18 10.04
C PHE A 95 -7.93 19.88 9.89
N ILE A 96 -8.28 18.77 9.25
CA ILE A 96 -9.67 18.35 9.08
C ILE A 96 -10.36 18.15 10.43
N GLY A 97 -9.66 17.52 11.40
CA GLY A 97 -10.18 17.37 12.76
C GLY A 97 -10.47 18.72 13.42
N ILE A 98 -9.50 19.64 13.41
CA ILE A 98 -9.65 20.99 13.97
C ILE A 98 -10.82 21.74 13.29
N TYR A 99 -10.90 21.66 11.96
CA TYR A 99 -11.96 22.30 11.18
C TYR A 99 -13.34 21.75 11.55
N GLN A 100 -13.49 20.44 11.70
CA GLN A 100 -14.75 19.81 12.10
C GLN A 100 -15.15 20.18 13.53
N ASP A 101 -14.19 20.22 14.45
CA ASP A 101 -14.43 20.60 15.85
C ASP A 101 -14.93 22.06 15.93
N LEU A 102 -14.29 22.97 15.21
CA LEU A 102 -14.69 24.39 15.15
C LEU A 102 -16.02 24.59 14.43
N SER A 103 -16.26 23.86 13.34
CA SER A 103 -17.53 23.93 12.61
C SER A 103 -18.70 23.45 13.45
N THR A 104 -18.51 22.42 14.28
CA THR A 104 -19.54 21.87 15.17
C THR A 104 -19.94 22.84 16.28
N GLN A 105 -19.02 23.71 16.71
CA GLN A 105 -19.30 24.73 17.74
C GLN A 105 -20.22 25.84 17.22
N GLY A 106 -20.34 26.04 15.91
CA GLY A 106 -21.29 26.96 15.28
C GLY A 106 -21.08 28.45 15.63
N ALA A 107 -19.96 28.81 16.26
CA ALA A 107 -19.71 30.16 16.75
C ALA A 107 -19.16 31.11 15.67
N LEU A 108 -18.59 30.57 14.59
CA LEU A 108 -17.90 31.33 13.55
C LEU A 108 -18.46 31.02 12.15
N ASP A 109 -18.29 31.98 11.24
CA ASP A 109 -18.54 31.83 9.81
C ASP A 109 -17.54 30.85 9.15
N GLU A 110 -17.93 30.18 8.05
CA GLU A 110 -17.15 29.09 7.43
C GLU A 110 -15.74 29.55 7.02
N GLN A 111 -15.61 30.77 6.51
CA GLN A 111 -14.31 31.35 6.14
C GLN A 111 -13.42 31.57 7.37
N LYS A 112 -13.99 32.10 8.46
CA LYS A 112 -13.24 32.33 9.70
C LYS A 112 -12.86 31.02 10.37
N VAL A 113 -13.74 30.01 10.33
CA VAL A 113 -13.42 28.65 10.79
C VAL A 113 -12.24 28.08 10.02
N TYR A 114 -12.20 28.26 8.70
CA TYR A 114 -11.09 27.81 7.88
C TYR A 114 -9.77 28.51 8.23
N GLU A 115 -9.77 29.84 8.33
CA GLU A 115 -8.57 30.62 8.66
C GLU A 115 -8.02 30.25 10.04
N THR A 116 -8.89 30.21 11.06
CA THR A 116 -8.51 29.82 12.43
C THR A 116 -8.01 28.38 12.49
N ALA A 117 -8.62 27.44 11.76
CA ALA A 117 -8.16 26.06 11.70
C ALA A 117 -6.75 25.94 11.09
N VAL A 118 -6.42 26.77 10.09
CA VAL A 118 -5.07 26.81 9.51
C VAL A 118 -4.06 27.37 10.52
N GLU A 119 -4.39 28.46 11.21
CA GLU A 119 -3.51 29.06 12.22
C GLU A 119 -3.20 28.08 13.36
N LEU A 120 -4.23 27.40 13.87
CA LEU A 120 -4.08 26.37 14.90
C LEU A 120 -3.25 25.17 14.43
N LEU A 121 -3.39 24.78 13.16
CA LEU A 121 -2.54 23.74 12.57
C LEU A 121 -1.07 24.17 12.56
N GLU A 122 -0.78 25.38 12.09
CA GLU A 122 0.60 25.89 12.05
C GLU A 122 1.22 25.95 13.45
N GLU A 123 0.46 26.41 14.44
CA GLU A 123 0.90 26.43 15.84
C GLU A 123 1.20 25.01 16.36
N LYS A 124 0.28 24.07 16.13
CA LYS A 124 0.45 22.66 16.52
C LYS A 124 1.67 22.02 15.86
N MET A 125 1.92 22.32 14.58
CA MET A 125 3.10 21.84 13.87
C MET A 125 4.40 22.47 14.39
N ARG A 126 4.37 23.74 14.81
CA ARG A 126 5.52 24.40 15.47
C ARG A 126 5.83 23.75 16.82
N GLN A 127 4.81 23.45 17.62
CA GLN A 127 4.95 22.76 18.91
C GLN A 127 5.55 21.35 18.71
N GLN A 128 5.01 20.53 17.80
CA GLN A 128 5.57 19.20 17.51
C GLN A 128 7.05 19.23 17.07
N ARG A 129 7.46 20.26 16.34
CA ARG A 129 8.88 20.47 15.95
C ARG A 129 9.75 20.93 17.12
N ALA A 130 9.20 21.61 18.11
CA ALA A 130 9.90 21.97 19.34
C ALA A 130 10.04 20.74 20.26
N ASP A 131 8.99 19.94 20.39
CA ASP A 131 8.95 18.75 21.24
C ASP A 131 9.81 17.59 20.71
N LYS A 132 10.09 17.55 19.40
CA LYS A 132 11.09 16.65 18.82
C LYS A 132 12.54 17.13 19.00
N ARG A 133 12.77 18.36 19.49
CA ARG A 133 14.11 18.92 19.77
C ARG A 133 14.65 18.77 21.22
N PRO A 134 14.54 17.61 21.90
CA PRO A 134 15.43 17.28 23.01
C PRO A 134 16.45 16.18 22.64
N THR A 135 17.74 16.51 22.83
CA THR A 135 18.94 15.64 22.89
C THR A 135 19.57 15.08 21.60
N GLU A 136 19.94 15.95 20.66
CA GLU A 136 21.08 15.67 19.76
C GLU A 136 22.34 16.35 20.31
N ASN A 137 22.83 15.83 21.42
CA ASN A 137 24.20 16.04 21.90
C ASN A 137 24.68 14.80 22.66
N ALA A 138 24.45 13.63 22.08
CA ALA A 138 25.15 12.39 22.39
C ALA A 138 24.89 11.42 21.24
N SER A 139 25.96 10.85 20.69
CA SER A 139 25.98 9.81 19.64
C SER A 139 26.08 10.31 18.20
N SER A 140 27.21 10.93 17.89
CA SER A 140 27.85 10.80 16.58
C SER A 140 28.07 9.32 16.27
N THR A 141 27.06 8.65 15.71
CA THR A 141 27.28 7.35 15.09
C THR A 141 27.72 7.64 13.67
N ALA A 142 29.04 7.74 13.50
CA ALA A 142 29.69 7.72 12.21
C ALA A 142 29.13 6.55 11.40
N TYR A 143 28.60 6.82 10.21
CA TYR A 143 28.38 5.78 9.22
C TYR A 143 29.74 5.17 8.89
N ALA A 144 30.04 4.05 9.53
CA ALA A 144 31.14 3.19 9.12
C ALA A 144 30.79 2.68 7.72
N LYS A 145 31.50 3.18 6.71
CA LYS A 145 31.53 2.58 5.38
C LYS A 145 31.94 1.11 5.56
N PRO A 146 31.16 0.11 5.10
CA PRO A 146 31.64 -1.26 5.07
C PRO A 146 32.77 -1.36 4.04
N SER A 147 33.99 -1.59 4.53
CA SER A 147 35.13 -1.98 3.72
C SER A 147 34.96 -3.43 3.28
N SER A 148 34.37 -3.66 2.11
CA SER A 148 34.50 -4.92 1.39
C SER A 148 35.35 -4.67 0.14
N THR A 149 36.65 -4.87 0.25
CA THR A 149 37.52 -5.12 -0.90
C THR A 149 37.34 -6.57 -1.32
N PRO A 150 36.78 -6.87 -2.51
CA PRO A 150 37.05 -8.13 -3.17
C PRO A 150 38.46 -8.06 -3.78
N GLU A 151 39.31 -9.04 -3.46
CA GLU A 151 40.53 -9.28 -4.21
C GLU A 151 40.12 -9.73 -5.62
N ASP A 152 40.38 -8.89 -6.62
CA ASP A 152 40.34 -9.28 -8.02
C ASP A 152 41.63 -8.86 -8.71
N SER A 153 42.40 -9.86 -9.08
CA SER A 153 43.63 -9.78 -9.85
C SER A 153 43.32 -9.36 -11.29
N GLY A 154 43.39 -8.06 -11.57
CA GLY A 154 43.29 -7.54 -12.93
C GLY A 154 44.02 -6.21 -13.07
N LYS A 155 45.04 -6.17 -13.94
CA LYS A 155 45.79 -4.94 -14.26
C LYS A 155 44.80 -3.83 -14.66
N THR A 156 44.70 -2.77 -13.85
CA THR A 156 43.90 -1.59 -14.20
C THR A 156 44.61 -0.82 -15.31
N VAL A 157 44.09 -0.92 -16.53
CA VAL A 157 44.51 -0.05 -17.64
C VAL A 157 43.81 1.30 -17.46
N GLN A 158 44.57 2.39 -17.39
CA GLN A 158 44.04 3.75 -17.33
C GLN A 158 43.45 4.10 -18.69
N LEU A 159 42.16 4.49 -18.75
CA LEU A 159 41.49 4.88 -20.01
C LEU A 159 42.19 6.04 -20.74
N GLN A 160 43.03 6.81 -20.05
CA GLN A 160 43.78 7.93 -20.61
C GLN A 160 44.96 7.52 -21.49
N ASP A 161 45.37 6.25 -21.44
CA ASP A 161 46.48 5.72 -22.24
C ASP A 161 46.01 5.06 -23.55
N ILE A 162 44.69 5.00 -23.80
CA ILE A 162 44.11 4.36 -25.01
C ILE A 162 44.15 5.29 -26.24
N PHE A 163 44.28 6.60 -26.04
CA PHE A 163 44.16 7.61 -27.12
C PHE A 163 45.41 8.46 -27.34
N LYS A 164 46.59 7.97 -26.95
CA LYS A 164 47.87 8.58 -27.35
C LYS A 164 48.39 7.82 -28.57
N GLU A 165 48.47 8.52 -29.70
CA GLU A 165 49.09 8.04 -30.95
C GLU A 165 50.58 7.69 -30.76
#